data_AF-A0A958IMB0-F1
#
_entry.id   AF-A0A958IMB0-F1
#
_cell.length_a   1.000
_cell.length_b   1.000
_cell.length_c   1.000
_cell.angle_alpha   90.00
_cell.angle_beta   90.00
_cell.angle_gamma   90.00
#
_symmetry.space_group_name_H-M   'P 1'
#
loop_
_entity.id
_entity.type
_entity.pdbx_description
1 polymer ?
#
loop_
_entity_poly.entity_id
_entity_poly.type
_entity_poly.pdbx_seq_one_letter_code
_entity_poly.pdbx_strand_id
1 'polypeptide(L)'
;TGFQNVYFHAEGYLNADFSGGDYRSQLTRFVKGTPKPNYILHFDERVKIDDLVKIADQLKKDAVELYLENYFMAEGKAEAERNIKKYLALFTLTHLNGIDIMPVLDIPRLFHHKLGFETAEAVEWCYQMINFFGNRNIPLLLHLIDATAPEQGRLNFTAIGNGYIPYAEILGFIRKTRPNISGIILEFEDKINPLASREFIIDAFTDK
;
A
#
# COMPACT_ATOMS: atom_id res chain seq x y z
N THR A 1 -9.64 3.52 26.36
CA THR A 1 -8.54 3.29 25.41
C THR A 1 -9.15 2.99 24.05
N GLY A 2 -9.34 4.02 23.23
CA GLY A 2 -9.87 3.85 21.87
C GLY A 2 -8.77 3.50 20.87
N PHE A 3 -9.13 2.98 19.71
CA PHE A 3 -8.22 2.82 18.59
C PHE A 3 -7.62 4.19 18.22
N GLN A 4 -6.29 4.31 18.16
CA GLN A 4 -5.61 5.59 17.92
C GLN A 4 -5.73 6.05 16.46
N ASN A 5 -5.76 5.10 15.52
CA ASN A 5 -6.00 5.30 14.09
C ASN A 5 -7.00 4.22 13.64
N VAL A 6 -7.94 4.58 12.77
CA VAL A 6 -8.83 3.62 12.09
C VAL A 6 -8.62 3.79 10.59
N TYR A 7 -8.25 2.70 9.91
CA TYR A 7 -8.03 2.68 8.47
C TYR A 7 -9.22 1.99 7.81
N PHE A 8 -9.89 2.70 6.90
CA PHE A 8 -10.93 2.11 6.09
C PHE A 8 -10.37 1.73 4.74
N HIS A 9 -10.25 0.43 4.51
CA HIS A 9 -9.94 -0.11 3.19
C HIS A 9 -11.20 -0.04 2.34
N ALA A 10 -11.25 0.88 1.39
CA ALA A 10 -12.41 1.07 0.54
C ALA A 10 -12.27 0.18 -0.69
N GLU A 11 -13.36 -0.47 -1.10
CA GLU A 11 -13.44 -1.21 -2.36
C GLU A 11 -13.55 -0.22 -3.53
N GLY A 12 -12.49 0.55 -3.78
CA GLY A 12 -12.50 1.67 -4.72
C GLY A 12 -11.12 2.07 -5.22
N TYR A 13 -11.11 2.53 -6.47
CA TYR A 13 -9.92 3.04 -7.14
C TYR A 13 -9.87 4.58 -7.08
N LEU A 14 -8.68 5.16 -7.10
CA LEU A 14 -8.50 6.61 -7.29
C LEU A 14 -8.87 7.00 -8.72
N ASN A 15 -10.15 7.20 -8.99
CA ASN A 15 -10.66 7.57 -10.31
C ASN A 15 -11.90 8.49 -10.25
N ALA A 16 -12.41 8.88 -11.40
CA ALA A 16 -13.55 9.79 -11.51
C ALA A 16 -14.86 9.17 -10.97
N ASP A 17 -15.03 7.85 -11.11
CA ASP A 17 -16.21 7.14 -10.62
C ASP A 17 -16.28 7.19 -9.10
N PHE A 18 -15.15 6.99 -8.42
CA PHE A 18 -15.08 7.19 -6.97
C PHE A 18 -15.29 8.67 -6.61
N SER A 19 -14.58 9.60 -7.26
CA SER A 19 -14.66 11.03 -6.94
C SER A 19 -16.08 11.60 -7.07
N GLY A 20 -16.82 11.19 -8.11
CA GLY A 20 -18.18 11.66 -8.39
C GLY A 20 -19.31 10.78 -7.81
N GLY A 21 -18.98 9.64 -7.21
CA GLY A 21 -19.95 8.64 -6.77
C GLY A 21 -20.62 8.96 -5.43
N ASP A 22 -21.85 8.48 -5.25
CA ASP A 22 -22.57 8.54 -3.97
C ASP A 22 -21.83 7.76 -2.86
N TYR A 23 -21.16 6.67 -3.25
CA TYR A 23 -20.34 5.86 -2.34
C TYR A 23 -19.28 6.70 -1.60
N ARG A 24 -18.55 7.60 -2.28
CA ARG A 24 -17.59 8.50 -1.63
C ARG A 24 -18.26 9.36 -0.57
N SER A 25 -19.43 9.95 -0.88
CA SER A 25 -20.15 10.81 0.06
C SER A 25 -20.56 10.05 1.32
N GLN A 26 -21.01 8.80 1.17
CA GLN A 26 -21.35 7.93 2.30
C GLN A 26 -20.12 7.54 3.12
N LEU A 27 -19.03 7.13 2.45
CA LEU A 27 -17.77 6.78 3.09
C LEU A 27 -17.20 7.98 3.86
N THR A 28 -17.09 9.15 3.23
CA THR A 28 -16.60 10.39 3.87
C THR A 28 -17.43 10.76 5.09
N ARG A 29 -18.77 10.62 5.03
CA ARG A 29 -19.65 10.86 6.19
C ARG A 29 -19.36 9.89 7.34
N PHE A 30 -19.16 8.62 7.02
CA PHE A 30 -18.88 7.58 8.00
C PHE A 30 -17.53 7.79 8.68
N VAL A 31 -16.46 7.97 7.90
CA VAL A 31 -15.10 8.11 8.44
C VAL A 31 -14.93 9.40 9.25
N LYS A 32 -15.62 10.49 8.90
CA LYS A 32 -15.63 11.74 9.69
C LYS A 32 -16.22 11.56 11.09
N GLY A 33 -16.93 10.47 11.34
CA GLY A 33 -17.37 10.09 12.70
C GLY A 33 -16.23 9.57 13.59
N THR A 34 -15.02 9.38 13.06
CA THR A 34 -13.87 8.89 13.84
C THR A 34 -12.92 10.04 14.22
N PRO A 35 -12.12 9.87 15.30
CA PRO A 35 -11.16 10.91 15.71
C PRO A 35 -10.07 11.22 14.68
N LYS A 36 -9.78 10.27 13.79
CA LYS A 36 -8.78 10.39 12.71
C LYS A 36 -9.33 9.74 11.44
N PRO A 37 -10.00 10.50 10.57
CA PRO A 37 -10.63 9.98 9.36
C PRO A 37 -9.58 9.68 8.30
N ASN A 38 -9.44 8.40 7.96
CA ASN A 38 -8.51 7.91 6.95
C ASN A 38 -9.22 6.89 6.06
N TYR A 39 -9.00 6.90 4.75
CA TYR A 39 -9.37 5.76 3.89
C TYR A 39 -8.28 5.47 2.86
N ILE A 40 -8.19 4.19 2.51
CA ILE A 40 -7.24 3.63 1.56
C ILE A 40 -7.98 3.38 0.25
N LEU A 41 -7.44 3.88 -0.85
CA LEU A 41 -7.88 3.60 -2.21
C LEU A 41 -6.81 2.83 -2.99
N HIS A 42 -7.26 2.08 -3.98
CA HIS A 42 -6.40 1.43 -4.95
C HIS A 42 -5.93 2.42 -6.02
N PHE A 43 -4.65 2.35 -6.39
CA PHE A 43 -4.15 3.05 -7.56
C PHE A 43 -4.83 2.58 -8.85
N ASP A 44 -5.40 3.49 -9.63
CA ASP A 44 -5.95 3.14 -10.95
C ASP A 44 -4.88 3.29 -12.04
N GLU A 45 -4.29 2.17 -12.43
CA GLU A 45 -3.28 2.12 -13.49
C GLU A 45 -3.81 2.57 -14.87
N ARG A 46 -5.12 2.57 -15.10
CA ARG A 46 -5.74 2.92 -16.39
C ARG A 46 -5.97 4.43 -16.55
N VAL A 47 -6.05 5.18 -15.46
CA VAL A 47 -6.32 6.63 -15.46
C VAL A 47 -5.05 7.41 -15.77
N LYS A 48 -5.08 8.43 -16.62
CA LYS A 48 -3.88 9.23 -16.91
C LYS A 48 -3.37 9.95 -15.65
N ILE A 49 -2.06 10.11 -15.55
CA ILE A 49 -1.43 10.70 -14.35
C ILE A 49 -1.95 12.11 -14.03
N ASP A 50 -2.17 12.94 -15.05
CA ASP A 50 -2.72 14.30 -14.87
C ASP A 50 -4.14 14.27 -14.28
N ASP A 51 -4.94 13.27 -14.64
CA ASP A 51 -6.29 13.11 -14.12
C ASP A 51 -6.26 12.57 -12.70
N LEU A 52 -5.34 11.67 -12.36
CA LEU A 52 -5.08 11.23 -10.99
C LEU A 52 -4.70 12.41 -10.07
N VAL A 53 -3.84 13.32 -10.54
CA VAL A 53 -3.46 14.53 -9.78
C VAL A 53 -4.68 15.43 -9.54
N LYS A 54 -5.51 15.67 -10.57
CA LYS A 54 -6.75 16.46 -10.41
C LYS A 54 -7.72 15.82 -9.43
N ILE A 55 -7.86 14.50 -9.46
CA ILE A 55 -8.74 13.77 -8.55
C ILE A 55 -8.20 13.87 -7.11
N ALA A 56 -6.90 13.69 -6.90
CA ALA A 56 -6.29 13.85 -5.58
C ALA A 56 -6.51 15.26 -5.02
N ASP A 57 -6.36 16.30 -5.84
CA ASP A 57 -6.65 17.70 -5.45
C ASP A 57 -8.13 17.90 -5.07
N GLN A 58 -9.05 17.29 -5.80
CA GLN A 58 -10.48 17.34 -5.47
C GLN A 58 -10.78 16.68 -4.12
N LEU A 59 -10.17 15.52 -3.84
CA LEU A 59 -10.39 14.75 -2.62
C LEU A 59 -9.79 15.43 -1.38
N LYS A 60 -8.71 16.20 -1.53
CA LYS A 60 -8.10 16.99 -0.44
C LYS A 60 -9.11 17.89 0.29
N LYS A 61 -10.13 18.38 -0.40
CA LYS A 61 -11.17 19.27 0.15
C LYS A 61 -12.04 18.60 1.22
N ASP A 62 -12.01 17.28 1.34
CA ASP A 62 -12.86 16.56 2.27
C ASP A 62 -12.33 16.58 3.72
N ALA A 63 -11.12 17.08 3.97
CA ALA A 63 -10.44 17.00 5.28
C ALA A 63 -10.34 15.55 5.80
N VAL A 64 -10.11 14.61 4.89
CA VAL A 64 -9.85 13.19 5.17
C VAL A 64 -8.48 12.86 4.60
N GLU A 65 -7.65 12.14 5.36
CA GLU A 65 -6.33 11.75 4.89
C GLU A 65 -6.46 10.61 3.88
N LEU A 66 -5.92 10.83 2.68
CA LEU A 66 -6.00 9.91 1.56
C LEU A 66 -4.76 9.02 1.53
N TYR A 67 -4.99 7.72 1.65
CA TYR A 67 -3.98 6.69 1.48
C TYR A 67 -4.15 6.01 0.12
N LEU A 68 -3.05 5.78 -0.59
CA LEU A 68 -3.08 5.19 -1.93
C LEU A 68 -2.20 3.95 -1.99
N GLU A 69 -2.78 2.82 -2.37
CA GLU A 69 -2.15 1.50 -2.43
C GLU A 69 -1.69 1.15 -3.85
N ASN A 70 -0.52 0.52 -3.97
CA ASN A 70 0.05 0.03 -5.23
C ASN A 70 -0.67 -1.23 -5.77
N TYR A 71 -1.94 -1.09 -6.11
CA TYR A 71 -2.76 -2.16 -6.65
C TYR A 71 -2.61 -2.26 -8.18
N PHE A 72 -1.70 -3.14 -8.63
CA PHE A 72 -1.42 -3.34 -10.06
C PHE A 72 -2.13 -4.58 -10.60
N MET A 73 -2.83 -4.43 -11.71
CA MET A 73 -3.66 -5.48 -12.31
C MET A 73 -3.21 -5.88 -13.72
N ALA A 74 -2.45 -5.01 -14.39
CA ALA A 74 -1.93 -5.25 -15.72
C ALA A 74 -0.95 -6.42 -15.71
N GLU A 75 -1.08 -7.29 -16.70
CA GLU A 75 -0.24 -8.46 -16.83
C GLU A 75 1.05 -8.13 -17.57
N GLY A 76 2.16 -8.69 -17.09
CA GLY A 76 3.45 -8.62 -17.72
C GLY A 76 4.37 -7.54 -17.15
N LYS A 77 5.66 -7.88 -17.15
CA LYS A 77 6.75 -7.11 -16.53
C LYS A 77 6.78 -5.65 -16.99
N ALA A 78 6.72 -5.41 -18.30
CA ALA A 78 6.81 -4.07 -18.86
C ALA A 78 5.68 -3.15 -18.37
N GLU A 79 4.46 -3.69 -18.26
CA GLU A 79 3.29 -2.97 -17.78
C GLU A 79 3.40 -2.68 -16.28
N ALA A 80 3.82 -3.68 -15.50
CA ALA A 80 4.07 -3.53 -14.07
C ALA A 80 5.11 -2.43 -13.78
N GLU A 81 6.25 -2.44 -14.46
CA GLU A 81 7.28 -1.40 -14.31
C GLU A 81 6.75 0.00 -14.67
N ARG A 82 5.97 0.10 -15.76
CA ARG A 82 5.36 1.37 -16.18
C ARG A 82 4.40 1.87 -15.10
N ASN A 83 3.60 0.98 -14.52
CA ASN A 83 2.61 1.33 -13.51
C ASN A 83 3.26 1.70 -12.17
N ILE A 84 4.35 1.02 -11.75
CA ILE A 84 5.17 1.43 -10.60
C ILE A 84 5.75 2.82 -10.83
N LYS A 85 6.38 3.07 -11.99
CA LYS A 85 6.94 4.39 -12.31
C LYS A 85 5.87 5.49 -12.31
N LYS A 86 4.68 5.21 -12.85
CA LYS A 86 3.53 6.11 -12.84
C LYS A 86 3.02 6.37 -11.42
N TYR A 87 2.96 5.35 -10.57
CA TYR A 87 2.61 5.47 -9.15
C TYR A 87 3.60 6.38 -8.42
N LEU A 88 4.91 6.17 -8.55
CA LEU A 88 5.93 7.02 -7.93
C LEU A 88 5.92 8.46 -8.48
N ALA A 89 5.67 8.62 -9.78
CA ALA A 89 5.51 9.93 -10.40
C ALA A 89 4.30 10.69 -9.84
N LEU A 90 3.19 9.99 -9.52
CA LEU A 90 2.02 10.61 -8.90
C LEU A 90 2.39 11.27 -7.58
N PHE A 91 3.09 10.59 -6.67
CA PHE A 91 3.54 11.19 -5.40
C PHE A 91 4.48 12.37 -5.58
N THR A 92 5.33 12.33 -6.61
CA THR A 92 6.18 13.48 -6.95
C THR A 92 5.32 14.68 -7.34
N LEU A 93 4.36 14.49 -8.24
CA LEU A 93 3.50 15.56 -8.74
C LEU A 93 2.56 16.09 -7.66
N THR A 94 1.92 15.23 -6.87
CA THR A 94 1.02 15.66 -5.81
C THR A 94 1.78 16.46 -4.75
N HIS A 95 2.97 16.00 -4.34
CA HIS A 95 3.82 16.74 -3.40
C HIS A 95 4.21 18.12 -3.93
N LEU A 96 4.63 18.22 -5.20
CA LEU A 96 4.97 19.51 -5.84
C LEU A 96 3.77 20.48 -5.92
N ASN A 97 2.54 19.95 -5.96
CA ASN A 97 1.31 20.73 -5.95
C ASN A 97 0.73 20.95 -4.52
N GLY A 98 1.47 20.56 -3.48
CA GLY A 98 1.02 20.66 -2.09
C GLY A 98 -0.19 19.78 -1.77
N ILE A 99 -0.38 18.69 -2.50
CA ILE A 99 -1.42 17.67 -2.29
C ILE A 99 -0.77 16.52 -1.53
N ASP A 100 -1.13 16.38 -0.25
CA ASP A 100 -0.60 15.33 0.61
C ASP A 100 -1.43 14.06 0.46
N ILE A 101 -0.89 13.10 -0.30
CA ILE A 101 -1.38 11.72 -0.34
C ILE A 101 -0.35 10.82 0.34
N MET A 102 -0.83 9.90 1.16
CA MET A 102 0.03 8.97 1.91
C MET A 102 0.18 7.66 1.13
N PRO A 103 1.41 7.19 0.91
CA PRO A 103 1.64 5.93 0.22
C PRO A 103 1.31 4.74 1.13
N VAL A 104 0.65 3.75 0.53
CA VAL A 104 0.55 2.40 1.05
C VAL A 104 1.38 1.50 0.14
N LEU A 105 2.34 0.79 0.72
CA LEU A 105 3.09 -0.26 0.04
C LEU A 105 2.49 -1.61 0.43
N ASP A 106 1.67 -2.15 -0.46
CA ASP A 106 1.30 -3.55 -0.51
C ASP A 106 2.47 -4.33 -1.12
N ILE A 107 3.27 -4.91 -0.22
CA ILE A 107 4.44 -5.72 -0.58
C ILE A 107 4.00 -6.96 -1.38
N PRO A 108 3.00 -7.75 -0.93
CA PRO A 108 2.52 -8.94 -1.65
C PRO A 108 2.20 -8.71 -3.11
N ARG A 109 1.59 -7.58 -3.46
CA ARG A 109 1.24 -7.26 -4.86
C ARG A 109 2.44 -7.30 -5.80
N LEU A 110 3.62 -6.90 -5.34
CA LEU A 110 4.84 -6.93 -6.16
C LEU A 110 5.31 -8.36 -6.50
N PHE A 111 4.88 -9.35 -5.72
CA PHE A 111 5.23 -10.76 -5.88
C PHE A 111 4.15 -11.57 -6.60
N HIS A 112 3.07 -10.94 -7.05
CA HIS A 112 1.98 -11.63 -7.72
C HIS A 112 2.39 -12.05 -9.15
N HIS A 113 2.16 -13.32 -9.53
CA HIS A 113 2.65 -13.88 -10.80
C HIS A 113 2.27 -13.07 -12.05
N LYS A 114 1.09 -12.43 -12.04
CA LYS A 114 0.62 -11.57 -13.15
C LYS A 114 1.59 -10.44 -13.51
N LEU A 115 2.34 -9.91 -12.55
CA LEU A 115 3.30 -8.85 -12.83
C LEU A 115 4.50 -9.36 -13.63
N GLY A 116 4.74 -10.67 -13.68
CA GLY A 116 5.80 -11.29 -14.47
C GLY A 116 7.21 -10.97 -13.97
N PHE A 117 7.35 -10.51 -12.72
CA PHE A 117 8.65 -10.35 -12.07
C PHE A 117 9.15 -11.69 -11.52
N GLU A 118 10.45 -11.93 -11.66
CA GLU A 118 11.16 -12.90 -10.83
C GLU A 118 11.20 -12.39 -9.37
N THR A 119 11.33 -13.29 -8.39
CA THR A 119 11.36 -12.91 -6.96
C THR A 119 12.43 -11.85 -6.66
N ALA A 120 13.62 -11.97 -7.23
CA ALA A 120 14.70 -11.00 -7.06
C ALA A 120 14.35 -9.61 -7.63
N GLU A 121 13.58 -9.55 -8.71
CA GLU A 121 13.13 -8.30 -9.33
C GLU A 121 12.04 -7.63 -8.50
N ALA A 122 11.11 -8.42 -7.96
CA ALA A 122 10.09 -7.93 -7.04
C ALA A 122 10.72 -7.34 -5.75
N VAL A 123 11.74 -8.00 -5.19
CA VAL A 123 12.53 -7.48 -4.06
C VAL A 123 13.20 -6.16 -4.40
N GLU A 124 13.84 -6.06 -5.56
CA GLU A 124 14.48 -4.82 -6.00
C GLU A 124 13.45 -3.67 -6.16
N TRP A 125 12.27 -3.96 -6.70
CA TRP A 125 11.19 -2.97 -6.74
C TRP A 125 10.69 -2.57 -5.36
N CYS A 126 10.58 -3.49 -4.40
CA CYS A 126 10.31 -3.15 -3.00
C CYS A 126 11.35 -2.15 -2.47
N TYR A 127 12.64 -2.42 -2.66
CA TYR A 127 13.72 -1.54 -2.19
C TYR A 127 13.66 -0.16 -2.83
N GLN A 128 13.42 -0.09 -4.14
CA GLN A 128 13.30 1.18 -4.84
C GLN A 128 12.12 2.00 -4.34
N MET A 129 10.96 1.38 -4.12
CA MET A 129 9.77 2.07 -3.58
C MET A 129 10.00 2.53 -2.13
N ILE A 130 10.57 1.68 -1.27
CA ILE A 130 10.91 2.03 0.12
C ILE A 130 11.90 3.20 0.15
N ASN A 131 12.97 3.14 -0.64
CA ASN A 131 13.95 4.23 -0.74
C ASN A 131 13.34 5.51 -1.30
N PHE A 132 12.46 5.41 -2.29
CA PHE A 132 11.80 6.58 -2.89
C PHE A 132 11.04 7.39 -1.83
N PHE A 133 10.25 6.73 -0.99
CA PHE A 133 9.49 7.37 0.09
C PHE A 133 10.38 7.75 1.28
N GLY A 134 11.28 6.85 1.69
CA GLY A 134 12.21 7.07 2.80
C GLY A 134 13.13 8.27 2.60
N ASN A 135 13.72 8.42 1.40
CA ASN A 135 14.59 9.56 1.07
C ASN A 135 13.86 10.90 1.06
N ARG A 136 12.53 10.89 0.93
CA ARG A 136 11.66 12.08 1.00
C ARG A 136 11.04 12.26 2.38
N ASN A 137 11.35 11.38 3.33
CA ASN A 137 10.74 11.30 4.65
C ASN A 137 9.20 11.26 4.61
N ILE A 138 8.63 10.69 3.55
CA ILE A 138 7.17 10.52 3.41
C ILE A 138 6.77 9.34 4.29
N PRO A 139 5.78 9.49 5.21
CA PRO A 139 5.30 8.38 6.02
C PRO A 139 4.71 7.27 5.14
N LEU A 140 5.19 6.04 5.33
CA LEU A 140 4.78 4.87 4.55
C LEU A 140 3.90 3.95 5.41
N LEU A 141 2.75 3.55 4.88
CA LEU A 141 1.93 2.47 5.46
C LEU A 141 2.26 1.17 4.73
N LEU A 142 2.38 0.05 5.44
CA LEU A 142 2.66 -1.25 4.83
C LEU A 142 1.44 -2.16 4.89
N HIS A 143 1.09 -2.82 3.78
CA HIS A 143 0.20 -3.97 3.79
C HIS A 143 1.02 -5.24 3.68
N LEU A 144 0.79 -6.17 4.62
CA LEU A 144 1.53 -7.40 4.74
C LEU A 144 0.58 -8.60 4.81
N ILE A 145 0.85 -9.59 3.96
CA ILE A 145 0.32 -10.95 4.03
C ILE A 145 1.31 -11.85 3.29
N ASP A 146 1.50 -13.10 3.72
CA ASP A 146 2.32 -14.03 2.96
C ASP A 146 1.45 -14.99 2.17
N ALA A 147 2.04 -15.64 1.19
CA ALA A 147 1.38 -16.65 0.40
C ALA A 147 2.29 -17.83 0.15
N THR A 148 1.72 -19.03 0.08
CA THR A 148 2.46 -20.25 -0.27
C THR A 148 2.59 -20.45 -1.78
N ALA A 149 1.85 -19.67 -2.59
CA ALA A 149 1.90 -19.76 -4.04
C ALA A 149 1.72 -18.39 -4.75
N PRO A 150 2.37 -18.16 -5.91
CA PRO A 150 2.39 -16.88 -6.62
C PRO A 150 1.06 -16.34 -7.14
N GLU A 151 0.03 -17.18 -7.21
CA GLU A 151 -1.34 -16.80 -7.55
C GLU A 151 -2.02 -16.05 -6.43
N GLN A 152 -1.51 -16.17 -5.19
CA GLN A 152 -2.02 -15.48 -4.00
C GLN A 152 -3.54 -15.59 -3.84
N GLY A 153 -4.10 -16.74 -4.23
CA GLY A 153 -5.48 -17.09 -3.93
C GLY A 153 -5.70 -17.21 -2.42
N ARG A 154 -6.92 -16.98 -1.95
CA ARG A 154 -7.25 -16.98 -0.51
C ARG A 154 -6.80 -18.23 0.25
N LEU A 155 -6.82 -19.39 -0.41
CA LEU A 155 -6.38 -20.66 0.18
C LEU A 155 -4.86 -20.76 0.39
N ASN A 156 -4.10 -19.90 -0.29
CA ASN A 156 -2.64 -19.89 -0.24
C ASN A 156 -2.12 -18.87 0.78
N PHE A 157 -2.97 -18.04 1.36
CA PHE A 157 -2.57 -17.07 2.37
C PHE A 157 -2.04 -17.75 3.63
N THR A 158 -0.92 -17.25 4.13
CA THR A 158 -0.23 -17.78 5.30
C THR A 158 0.45 -16.67 6.08
N ALA A 159 0.82 -16.94 7.33
CA ALA A 159 1.53 -15.99 8.17
C ALA A 159 2.86 -15.52 7.54
N ILE A 160 3.25 -14.28 7.84
CA ILE A 160 4.51 -13.66 7.39
C ILE A 160 5.71 -14.54 7.77
N GLY A 161 6.53 -14.88 6.78
CA GLY A 161 7.73 -15.70 6.93
C GLY A 161 7.51 -17.19 6.67
N ASN A 162 6.27 -17.62 6.44
CA ASN A 162 5.93 -19.01 6.12
C ASN A 162 5.60 -19.24 4.64
N GLY A 163 5.57 -18.18 3.82
CA GLY A 163 5.30 -18.27 2.40
C GLY A 163 6.56 -18.11 1.55
N TYR A 164 6.35 -17.76 0.28
CA TYR A 164 7.45 -17.59 -0.69
C TYR A 164 7.98 -16.16 -0.76
N ILE A 165 7.31 -15.18 -0.13
CA ILE A 165 7.76 -13.79 -0.13
C ILE A 165 8.96 -13.68 0.83
N PRO A 166 10.11 -13.13 0.40
CA PRO A 166 11.34 -13.07 1.20
C PRO A 166 11.30 -11.95 2.25
N TYR A 167 10.32 -12.01 3.16
CA TYR A 167 10.10 -10.99 4.18
C TYR A 167 11.29 -10.76 5.10
N ALA A 168 12.07 -11.79 5.42
CA ALA A 168 13.29 -11.63 6.22
C ALA A 168 14.28 -10.64 5.56
N GLU A 169 14.41 -10.70 4.23
CA GLU A 169 15.26 -9.81 3.46
C GLU A 169 14.69 -8.38 3.43
N ILE A 170 13.39 -8.27 3.10
CA ILE A 170 12.69 -6.99 2.96
C ILE A 170 12.64 -6.23 4.30
N LEU A 171 12.26 -6.90 5.39
CA LEU A 171 12.23 -6.30 6.72
C LEU A 171 13.65 -5.97 7.21
N GLY A 172 14.64 -6.81 6.89
CA GLY A 172 16.05 -6.50 7.15
C GLY A 172 16.52 -5.22 6.46
N PHE A 173 16.09 -5.00 5.22
CA PHE A 173 16.33 -3.77 4.48
C PHE A 173 15.63 -2.55 5.10
N ILE A 174 14.35 -2.67 5.48
CA ILE A 174 13.61 -1.60 6.17
C ILE A 174 14.30 -1.24 7.48
N ARG A 175 14.72 -2.22 8.28
CA ARG A 175 15.47 -1.97 9.52
C ARG A 175 16.78 -1.24 9.26
N LYS A 176 17.51 -1.61 8.21
CA LYS A 176 18.80 -0.99 7.84
C LYS A 176 18.62 0.45 7.36
N THR A 177 17.61 0.72 6.56
CA THR A 177 17.37 2.03 5.93
C THR A 177 16.54 2.98 6.80
N ARG A 178 15.83 2.46 7.80
CA ARG A 178 15.01 3.20 8.77
C ARG A 178 14.08 4.24 8.12
N PRO A 179 13.29 3.85 7.09
CA PRO A 179 12.30 4.76 6.51
C PRO A 179 11.23 5.09 7.55
N ASN A 180 10.51 6.20 7.35
CA ASN A 180 9.40 6.59 8.21
C ASN A 180 8.19 5.65 7.99
N ILE A 181 8.12 4.54 8.72
CA ILE A 181 6.97 3.62 8.70
C ILE A 181 5.90 4.11 9.68
N SER A 182 4.76 4.54 9.14
CA SER A 182 3.62 5.08 9.90
C SER A 182 2.72 4.01 10.49
N GLY A 183 2.74 2.80 9.93
CA GLY A 183 1.94 1.68 10.39
C GLY A 183 2.10 0.42 9.54
N ILE A 184 1.50 -0.66 10.02
CA ILE A 184 1.41 -1.96 9.35
C ILE A 184 -0.03 -2.44 9.43
N ILE A 185 -0.59 -2.85 8.30
CA ILE A 185 -1.88 -3.52 8.17
C ILE A 185 -1.61 -4.97 7.77
N LEU A 186 -2.20 -5.89 8.55
CA LEU A 186 -2.12 -7.32 8.29
C LEU A 186 -3.42 -7.77 7.61
N GLU A 187 -3.33 -8.23 6.36
CA GLU A 187 -4.50 -8.44 5.48
C GLU A 187 -5.07 -9.86 5.52
N PHE A 188 -5.18 -10.45 6.72
CA PHE A 188 -5.67 -11.81 6.88
C PHE A 188 -7.20 -11.87 7.01
N GLU A 189 -7.81 -12.89 6.39
CA GLU A 189 -9.23 -13.21 6.59
C GLU A 189 -9.47 -14.09 7.85
N ASP A 190 -8.40 -14.61 8.47
CA ASP A 190 -8.45 -15.48 9.65
C ASP A 190 -7.83 -14.85 10.91
N LYS A 191 -8.03 -15.53 12.06
CA LYS A 191 -7.58 -15.07 13.38
C LYS A 191 -6.20 -15.55 13.80
N ILE A 192 -5.64 -16.57 13.16
CA ILE A 192 -4.43 -17.26 13.60
C ILE A 192 -3.19 -16.63 12.96
N ASN A 193 -3.23 -16.42 11.65
CA ASN A 193 -2.13 -15.86 10.87
C ASN A 193 -1.69 -14.45 11.33
N PRO A 194 -2.60 -13.53 11.74
CA PRO A 194 -2.18 -12.24 12.31
C PRO A 194 -1.29 -12.37 13.54
N LEU A 195 -1.57 -13.33 14.44
CA LEU A 195 -0.83 -13.49 15.70
C LEU A 195 0.59 -14.01 15.45
N ALA A 196 0.73 -15.04 14.60
CA ALA A 196 2.03 -15.58 14.21
C ALA A 196 2.87 -14.53 13.45
N SER A 197 2.23 -13.75 12.56
CA SER A 197 2.90 -12.69 11.79
C SER A 197 3.44 -11.58 12.70
N ARG A 198 2.71 -11.22 13.76
CA ARG A 198 3.15 -10.19 14.72
C ARG A 198 4.47 -10.56 15.38
N GLU A 199 4.65 -11.81 15.79
CA GLU A 199 5.89 -12.27 16.45
C GLU A 199 7.08 -12.16 15.50
N PHE A 200 6.93 -12.65 14.26
CA PHE A 200 7.96 -12.53 13.22
C PHE A 200 8.35 -11.08 12.94
N ILE A 201 7.36 -10.19 12.82
CA ILE A 201 7.59 -8.75 12.57
C ILE A 201 8.33 -8.12 13.74
N ILE A 202 7.92 -8.38 14.99
CA ILE A 202 8.60 -7.86 16.18
C ILE A 202 10.07 -8.29 16.18
N ASP A 203 10.34 -9.58 15.98
CA ASP A 203 11.70 -10.13 15.96
C ASP A 203 12.55 -9.48 14.86
N ALA A 204 11.97 -9.18 13.70
CA ALA A 204 12.67 -8.50 12.61
C ALA A 204 13.05 -7.06 12.95
N PHE A 205 12.24 -6.36 13.76
CA PHE A 205 12.43 -4.95 14.13
C PHE A 205 13.10 -4.73 15.49
N THR A 206 13.20 -5.73 16.36
CA THR A 206 13.96 -5.67 17.62
C THR A 206 15.42 -6.05 17.39
N ASP A 207 16.35 -5.19 17.80
CA ASP A 207 17.79 -5.47 17.75
C ASP A 207 18.13 -6.70 18.63
N LYS A 208 18.76 -7.71 18.03
CA LYS A 208 19.60 -8.69 18.74
C LYS A 208 21.06 -8.31 18.56
#